data_AF-A0A972G4P9-F1
#
_entry.id   AF-A0A972G4P9-F1
#
_cell.length_a   1.000
_cell.length_b   1.000
_cell.length_c   1.000
_cell.angle_alpha   90.00
_cell.angle_beta   90.00
_cell.angle_gamma   90.00
#
_symmetry.space_group_name_H-M   'P 1'
#
loop_
_entity.id
_entity.type
_entity.pdbx_description
1 polymer ?
#
loop_
_entity_poly.entity_id
_entity_poly.type
_entity_poly.pdbx_seq_one_letter_code
_entity_poly.pdbx_strand_id
1 'polypeptide(L)'
;MKKIMIQFHATLEELVEYINSISSELGLFVTVMVLRPFALREIDGKLSVEALNIDGDVRIILTAQKPSMDASSPNIFYDLNSGTIGLHIGRLTEQGLKESALAFMSDDKEKAAIANKVALRLKKLTKAGATVVNPVNGAEANARSHRYTSGAEALYNEGIKILPVAGNSFFKLID
;
A
#
# COMPACT_ATOMS: atom_id res chain seq x y z
N MET A 1 -18.10 11.61 6.19
CA MET A 1 -17.26 10.51 5.69
C MET A 1 -15.79 10.83 5.80
N LYS A 2 -15.05 10.06 6.60
CA LYS A 2 -13.59 10.17 6.69
C LYS A 2 -12.98 9.48 5.47
N LYS A 3 -11.96 10.11 4.89
CA LYS A 3 -11.15 9.57 3.79
C LYS A 3 -9.67 9.65 4.16
N ILE A 4 -8.92 8.60 3.87
CA ILE A 4 -7.46 8.54 3.97
C ILE A 4 -6.95 7.96 2.66
N MET A 5 -5.99 8.64 2.05
CA MET A 5 -5.24 8.17 0.89
C MET A 5 -3.79 8.57 1.08
N ILE A 6 -2.88 7.60 1.04
CA ILE A 6 -1.43 7.82 1.13
C ILE A 6 -0.78 6.98 0.04
N GLN A 7 -0.16 7.65 -0.91
CA GLN A 7 0.65 7.04 -1.96
C GLN A 7 2.12 7.08 -1.56
N PHE A 8 2.82 5.97 -1.75
CA PHE A 8 4.21 5.85 -1.33
C PHE A 8 4.95 4.70 -2.01
N HIS A 9 6.29 4.71 -1.96
CA HIS A 9 7.11 3.57 -2.38
C HIS A 9 7.73 2.88 -1.17
N ALA A 10 7.72 1.55 -1.19
CA ALA A 10 8.32 0.70 -0.17
C ALA A 10 8.73 -0.64 -0.77
N THR A 11 9.70 -1.31 -0.16
CA THR A 11 10.02 -2.70 -0.52
C THR A 11 8.96 -3.65 0.02
N LEU A 12 8.94 -4.87 -0.51
CA LEU A 12 7.96 -5.87 -0.09
C LEU A 12 8.20 -6.29 1.37
N GLU A 13 9.47 -6.37 1.78
CA GLU A 13 9.91 -6.71 3.13
C GLU A 13 9.42 -5.67 4.14
N GLU A 14 9.62 -4.37 3.85
CA GLU A 14 9.15 -3.28 4.71
C GLU A 14 7.62 -3.27 4.84
N LEU A 15 6.90 -3.58 3.76
CA LEU A 15 5.45 -3.69 3.80
C LEU A 15 5.00 -4.86 4.67
N VAL A 16 5.62 -6.03 4.53
CA VAL A 16 5.31 -7.21 5.36
C VAL A 16 5.58 -6.95 6.83
N GLU A 17 6.74 -6.35 7.17
CA GLU A 17 7.08 -5.98 8.53
C GLU A 17 6.07 -4.97 9.10
N TYR A 18 5.74 -3.94 8.34
CA TYR A 18 4.74 -2.94 8.71
C TYR A 18 3.37 -3.57 8.99
N ILE A 19 2.89 -4.44 8.09
CA ILE A 19 1.59 -5.12 8.22
C ILE A 19 1.58 -5.98 9.46
N ASN A 20 2.61 -6.81 9.67
CA ASN A 20 2.70 -7.69 10.84
C ASN A 20 2.76 -6.93 12.15
N SER A 21 3.53 -5.84 12.19
CA SER A 21 3.64 -4.98 13.36
C SER A 21 2.29 -4.36 13.71
N ILE A 22 1.62 -3.76 12.71
CA ILE A 22 0.38 -3.02 12.97
C ILE A 22 -0.83 -3.93 13.20
N SER A 23 -0.89 -5.08 12.54
CA SER A 23 -1.96 -6.05 12.74
C SER A 23 -1.88 -6.65 14.14
N SER A 24 -0.68 -7.01 14.60
CA SER A 24 -0.47 -7.52 15.95
C SER A 24 -0.72 -6.46 17.02
N GLU A 25 -0.28 -5.21 16.82
CA GLU A 25 -0.47 -4.12 17.78
C GLU A 25 -1.96 -3.76 17.96
N LEU A 26 -2.72 -3.75 16.86
CA LEU A 26 -4.11 -3.29 16.86
C LEU A 26 -5.14 -4.42 16.83
N GLY A 27 -4.71 -5.69 16.82
CA GLY A 27 -5.59 -6.85 16.75
C GLY A 27 -6.39 -6.91 15.44
N LEU A 28 -5.76 -6.58 14.30
CA LEU A 28 -6.43 -6.55 13.00
C LEU A 28 -6.33 -7.90 12.28
N PHE A 29 -7.42 -8.28 11.64
CA PHE A 29 -7.43 -9.39 10.68
C PHE A 29 -6.77 -8.93 9.38
N VAL A 30 -6.02 -9.83 8.76
CA VAL A 30 -5.30 -9.59 7.52
C VAL A 30 -5.85 -10.49 6.44
N THR A 31 -6.30 -9.89 5.33
CA THR A 31 -6.74 -10.63 4.15
C THR A 31 -5.91 -10.21 2.94
N VAL A 32 -5.40 -11.18 2.21
CA VAL A 32 -4.81 -10.98 0.88
C VAL A 32 -5.93 -11.05 -0.14
N MET A 33 -6.07 -10.00 -0.94
CA MET A 33 -6.98 -9.92 -2.07
C MET A 33 -6.16 -9.83 -3.37
N VAL A 34 -6.35 -10.78 -4.27
CA VAL A 34 -5.84 -10.73 -5.65
C VAL A 34 -6.98 -10.26 -6.54
N LEU A 35 -6.75 -9.32 -7.44
CA LEU A 35 -7.82 -8.77 -8.30
C LEU A 35 -8.00 -9.53 -9.62
N ARG A 36 -6.96 -10.22 -10.12
CA ARG A 36 -6.94 -10.83 -11.46
C ARG A 36 -6.10 -12.13 -11.46
N PRO A 37 -6.74 -13.32 -11.43
CA PRO A 37 -8.16 -13.54 -11.14
C PRO A 37 -8.51 -13.11 -9.71
N PHE A 38 -9.80 -12.80 -9.48
CA PHE A 38 -10.24 -12.41 -8.14
C PHE A 38 -10.11 -13.59 -7.17
N ALA A 39 -9.37 -13.40 -6.08
CA ALA A 39 -9.21 -14.39 -5.03
C ALA A 39 -9.03 -13.71 -3.67
N LEU A 40 -9.50 -14.37 -2.62
CA LEU A 40 -9.35 -13.92 -1.24
C LEU A 40 -8.66 -15.02 -0.43
N ARG A 41 -7.73 -14.62 0.44
CA ARG A 41 -7.07 -15.53 1.39
C ARG A 41 -6.89 -14.83 2.72
N GLU A 42 -7.48 -15.40 3.77
CA GLU A 42 -7.22 -14.99 5.15
C GLU A 42 -5.81 -15.41 5.55
N ILE A 43 -5.11 -14.57 6.31
CA ILE A 43 -3.77 -14.86 6.80
C ILE A 43 -3.85 -15.18 8.29
N ASP A 44 -3.63 -16.43 8.62
CA ASP A 44 -3.50 -16.89 9.99
C ASP A 44 -2.09 -16.60 10.49
N GLY A 45 -1.97 -15.71 11.47
CA GLY A 45 -0.69 -15.35 12.09
C GLY A 45 0.09 -14.30 11.31
N LYS A 46 1.39 -14.54 11.08
CA LYS A 46 2.28 -13.56 10.43
C LYS A 46 2.23 -13.70 8.92
N LEU A 47 2.04 -12.58 8.24
CA LEU A 47 2.24 -12.46 6.79
C LEU A 47 3.71 -12.67 6.46
N SER A 48 4.00 -13.39 5.37
CA SER A 48 5.34 -13.56 4.84
C SER A 48 5.47 -12.90 3.46
N VAL A 49 6.70 -12.70 3.00
CA VAL A 49 6.98 -12.17 1.65
C VAL A 49 6.47 -13.12 0.58
N GLU A 50 6.63 -14.42 0.78
CA GLU A 50 6.18 -15.48 -0.13
C GLU A 50 4.65 -15.48 -0.27
N ALA A 51 3.94 -15.15 0.81
CA ALA A 51 2.50 -14.99 0.79
C ALA A 51 2.06 -13.86 -0.17
N LEU A 52 2.92 -12.88 -0.46
CA LEU A 52 2.66 -11.79 -1.40
C LEU A 52 3.25 -12.03 -2.79
N ASN A 53 4.05 -13.07 -2.98
CA ASN A 53 4.65 -13.44 -4.26
C ASN A 53 3.68 -14.26 -5.12
N ILE A 54 2.52 -13.67 -5.43
CA ILE A 54 1.43 -14.27 -6.21
C ILE A 54 1.25 -13.48 -7.49
N ASP A 55 0.97 -14.11 -8.63
CA ASP A 55 0.68 -13.35 -9.85
C ASP A 55 -0.59 -12.48 -9.72
N GLY A 56 -0.53 -11.28 -10.32
CA GLY A 56 -1.64 -10.33 -10.36
C GLY A 56 -1.55 -9.16 -9.38
N ASP A 57 -2.58 -8.32 -9.41
CA ASP A 57 -2.66 -7.12 -8.57
C ASP A 57 -3.08 -7.50 -7.15
N VAL A 58 -2.17 -7.32 -6.19
CA VAL A 58 -2.39 -7.67 -4.78
C VAL A 58 -2.79 -6.46 -3.96
N ARG A 59 -3.76 -6.66 -3.07
CA ARG A 59 -4.15 -5.76 -2.00
C ARG A 59 -4.15 -6.50 -0.68
N ILE A 60 -3.66 -5.85 0.36
CA ILE A 60 -3.82 -6.27 1.74
C ILE A 60 -4.98 -5.50 2.33
N ILE A 61 -5.93 -6.23 2.90
CA ILE A 61 -7.08 -5.66 3.58
C ILE A 61 -6.87 -5.90 5.07
N LEU A 62 -7.00 -4.82 5.85
CA LEU A 62 -7.00 -4.86 7.30
C LEU A 62 -8.40 -4.55 7.81
N THR A 63 -8.91 -5.40 8.70
CA THR A 63 -10.22 -5.21 9.36
C THR A 63 -10.12 -5.39 10.86
N ALA A 64 -10.91 -4.64 11.62
CA ALA A 64 -10.98 -4.77 13.08
C ALA A 64 -11.83 -5.96 13.54
N GLN A 65 -12.67 -6.48 12.65
CA GLN A 65 -13.53 -7.64 12.88
C GLN A 65 -13.24 -8.69 11.81
N LYS A 66 -13.59 -9.95 12.09
CA LYS A 66 -13.42 -11.04 11.14
C LYS A 66 -14.19 -10.71 9.85
N PRO A 67 -13.53 -10.66 8.69
CA PRO A 67 -14.19 -10.27 7.45
C PRO A 67 -15.09 -11.38 6.92
N SER A 68 -16.17 -11.00 6.23
CA SER A 68 -16.92 -11.92 5.37
C SER A 68 -16.10 -12.20 4.11
N MET A 69 -15.86 -13.47 3.85
CA MET A 69 -15.10 -13.96 2.70
C MET A 69 -16.01 -14.36 1.53
N ASP A 70 -17.33 -14.20 1.69
CA ASP A 70 -18.37 -14.60 0.73
C ASP A 70 -18.55 -13.56 -0.40
N ALA A 71 -17.43 -13.09 -0.96
CA ALA A 71 -17.43 -12.14 -2.06
C ALA A 71 -16.97 -12.81 -3.35
N SER A 72 -17.59 -12.43 -4.46
CA SER A 72 -17.19 -12.85 -5.81
C SER A 72 -16.48 -11.74 -6.60
N SER A 73 -16.36 -10.54 -6.01
CA SER A 73 -15.63 -9.41 -6.58
C SER A 73 -15.11 -8.47 -5.49
N PRO A 74 -14.14 -7.60 -5.80
CA PRO A 74 -13.64 -6.61 -4.83
C PRO A 74 -14.74 -5.68 -4.31
N ASN A 75 -15.68 -5.26 -5.16
CA ASN A 75 -16.77 -4.36 -4.76
C ASN A 75 -17.69 -5.04 -3.75
N ILE A 76 -18.10 -6.29 -4.03
CA ILE A 76 -18.92 -7.07 -3.10
C ILE A 76 -18.18 -7.27 -1.78
N PHE A 77 -16.87 -7.51 -1.82
CA PHE A 77 -16.08 -7.61 -0.59
C PHE A 77 -16.12 -6.33 0.25
N TYR A 78 -15.97 -5.15 -0.38
CA TYR A 78 -16.04 -3.88 0.33
C TYR A 78 -17.45 -3.56 0.86
N ASP A 79 -18.50 -3.98 0.15
CA ASP A 79 -19.89 -3.83 0.59
C ASP A 79 -20.17 -4.68 1.83
N LEU A 80 -19.69 -5.94 1.84
CA LEU A 80 -19.83 -6.86 2.97
C LEU A 80 -18.95 -6.44 4.17
N ASN A 81 -17.82 -5.78 3.92
CA ASN A 81 -16.82 -5.44 4.92
C ASN A 81 -16.61 -3.94 5.01
N SER A 82 -17.59 -3.22 5.56
CA SER A 82 -17.50 -1.75 5.65
C SER A 82 -16.31 -1.28 6.49
N GLY A 83 -15.68 -0.18 6.06
CA GLY A 83 -14.57 0.44 6.77
C GLY A 83 -13.30 -0.42 6.86
N THR A 84 -13.06 -1.26 5.85
CA THR A 84 -11.75 -1.88 5.63
C THR A 84 -10.68 -0.83 5.34
N ILE A 85 -9.46 -1.11 5.76
CA ILE A 85 -8.27 -0.37 5.32
C ILE A 85 -7.60 -1.20 4.23
N GLY A 86 -7.52 -0.66 3.02
CA GLY A 86 -6.87 -1.30 1.89
C GLY A 86 -5.44 -0.79 1.71
N LEU A 87 -4.51 -1.70 1.46
CA LEU A 87 -3.13 -1.42 1.11
C LEU A 87 -2.81 -2.09 -0.22
N HIS A 88 -2.70 -1.31 -1.29
CA HIS A 88 -2.21 -1.80 -2.57
C HIS A 88 -0.69 -1.95 -2.52
N ILE A 89 -0.20 -3.08 -3.03
CA ILE A 89 1.22 -3.44 -3.01
C ILE A 89 1.86 -3.09 -4.36
N GLY A 90 2.68 -2.04 -4.37
CA GLY A 90 3.56 -1.72 -5.47
C GLY A 90 4.73 -2.69 -5.52
N ARG A 91 4.99 -3.30 -6.69
CA ARG A 91 6.05 -4.30 -6.88
C ARG A 91 7.29 -3.72 -7.53
N LEU A 92 8.44 -4.29 -7.16
CA LEU A 92 9.64 -4.21 -7.97
C LEU A 92 9.43 -5.00 -9.27
N THR A 93 9.70 -4.37 -10.39
CA THR A 93 9.63 -4.95 -11.73
C THR A 93 10.90 -4.60 -12.50
N GLU A 94 11.10 -5.19 -13.68
CA GLU A 94 12.21 -4.83 -14.56
C GLU A 94 12.25 -3.33 -14.92
N GLN A 95 11.10 -2.65 -14.89
CA GLN A 95 11.01 -1.22 -15.18
C GLN A 95 11.37 -0.34 -13.99
N GLY A 96 11.25 -0.87 -12.76
CA GLY A 96 11.37 -0.10 -11.52
C GLY A 96 10.42 -0.55 -10.41
N LEU A 97 10.47 0.16 -9.29
CA LEU A 97 9.59 -0.02 -8.14
C LEU A 97 8.29 0.76 -8.34
N LYS A 98 7.17 0.06 -8.37
CA LYS A 98 5.83 0.66 -8.47
C LYS A 98 5.35 1.19 -7.13
N GLU A 99 4.46 2.18 -7.20
CA GLU A 99 3.85 2.83 -6.04
C GLU A 99 2.85 1.92 -5.31
N SER A 100 2.94 1.93 -3.98
CA SER A 100 1.97 1.37 -3.04
C SER A 100 0.98 2.45 -2.60
N ALA A 101 -0.21 2.04 -2.15
CA ALA A 101 -1.22 2.99 -1.69
C ALA A 101 -2.03 2.46 -0.51
N LEU A 102 -2.08 3.23 0.58
CA LEU A 102 -2.97 3.00 1.71
C LEU A 102 -4.26 3.83 1.51
N ALA A 103 -5.40 3.16 1.54
CA ALA A 103 -6.72 3.76 1.34
C ALA A 103 -7.70 3.34 2.43
N PHE A 104 -8.53 4.29 2.88
CA PHE A 104 -9.64 4.02 3.79
C PHE A 104 -10.76 5.04 3.55
N MET A 105 -12.00 4.58 3.66
CA MET A 105 -13.18 5.42 3.60
C MET A 105 -14.31 4.84 4.46
N SER A 106 -14.83 5.62 5.42
CA SER A 106 -15.99 5.24 6.24
C SER A 106 -16.56 6.44 6.99
N ASP A 107 -17.84 6.36 7.37
CA ASP A 107 -18.49 7.28 8.33
C ASP A 107 -18.37 6.81 9.79
N ASP A 108 -17.96 5.55 10.00
CA ASP A 108 -17.75 4.96 11.31
C ASP A 108 -16.54 5.60 12.01
N LYS A 109 -16.79 6.22 13.17
CA LYS A 109 -15.78 6.94 13.95
C LYS A 109 -14.73 6.02 14.56
N GLU A 110 -15.11 4.81 14.97
CA GLU A 110 -14.20 3.84 15.57
C GLU A 110 -13.25 3.28 14.51
N LYS A 111 -13.79 2.87 13.36
CA LYS A 111 -12.98 2.42 12.22
C LYS A 111 -12.07 3.54 11.70
N ALA A 112 -12.56 4.78 11.67
CA ALA A 112 -11.74 5.94 11.31
C ALA A 112 -10.57 6.17 12.29
N ALA A 113 -10.78 5.96 13.60
CA ALA A 113 -9.72 6.07 14.59
C ALA A 113 -8.63 5.01 14.37
N ILE A 114 -9.00 3.77 14.09
CA ILE A 114 -8.06 2.69 13.74
C ILE A 114 -7.29 3.05 12.46
N ALA A 115 -7.99 3.47 11.41
CA ALA A 115 -7.36 3.86 10.16
C ALA A 115 -6.36 5.03 10.32
N ASN A 116 -6.66 5.99 11.20
CA ASN A 116 -5.70 7.05 11.53
C ASN A 116 -4.45 6.49 12.21
N LYS A 117 -4.56 5.51 13.12
CA LYS A 117 -3.40 4.87 13.76
C LYS A 117 -2.53 4.14 12.73
N VAL A 118 -3.15 3.37 11.84
CA VAL A 118 -2.47 2.67 10.73
C VAL A 118 -1.73 3.69 9.85
N ALA A 119 -2.42 4.75 9.41
CA ALA A 119 -1.83 5.81 8.58
C ALA A 119 -0.70 6.58 9.28
N LEU A 120 -0.83 6.86 10.59
CA LEU A 120 0.22 7.53 11.37
C LEU A 120 1.47 6.66 11.48
N ARG A 121 1.32 5.35 11.65
CA ARG A 121 2.43 4.40 11.67
C ARG A 121 3.15 4.35 10.32
N LEU A 122 2.40 4.29 9.22
CA LEU A 122 2.98 4.37 7.88
C LEU A 122 3.78 5.66 7.68
N LYS A 123 3.21 6.81 8.08
CA LYS A 123 3.89 8.10 7.98
C LYS A 123 5.19 8.20 8.78
N LYS A 124 5.35 7.40 9.84
CA LYS A 124 6.60 7.33 10.63
C LYS A 124 7.67 6.47 9.95
N LEU A 125 7.27 5.51 9.12
CA LEU A 125 8.19 4.66 8.34
C LEU A 125 8.66 5.33 7.04
N THR A 126 7.90 6.31 6.56
CA THR A 126 8.20 7.02 5.30
C THR A 126 8.74 8.42 5.53
N LYS A 127 9.67 8.88 4.70
CA LYS A 127 9.93 10.31 4.48
C LYS A 127 9.05 10.89 3.37
N ALA A 128 9.03 12.21 3.22
CA ALA A 128 8.23 12.91 2.22
C ALA A 128 9.06 13.88 1.39
N GLY A 129 8.73 13.98 0.09
CA GLY A 129 9.35 14.88 -0.86
C GLY A 129 10.07 14.16 -1.99
N ALA A 130 9.67 14.44 -3.23
CA ALA A 130 10.32 13.95 -4.44
C ALA A 130 10.13 14.96 -5.57
N THR A 131 10.78 14.71 -6.70
CA THR A 131 10.54 15.44 -7.95
C THR A 131 10.01 14.48 -9.00
N VAL A 132 8.84 14.75 -9.56
CA VAL A 132 8.29 14.00 -10.69
C VAL A 132 8.94 14.50 -11.97
N VAL A 133 9.39 13.58 -12.80
CA VAL A 133 10.05 13.88 -14.08
C VAL A 133 9.26 13.26 -15.22
N ASN A 134 8.92 14.07 -16.22
CA ASN A 134 8.39 13.58 -17.49
C ASN A 134 9.57 13.11 -18.38
N PRO A 135 9.63 11.83 -18.77
CA PRO A 135 10.76 11.32 -19.56
C PRO A 135 10.79 11.84 -21.00
N VAL A 136 9.68 12.38 -21.51
CA VAL A 136 9.58 12.80 -22.93
C VAL A 136 10.25 14.16 -23.15
N ASN A 137 10.06 15.10 -22.22
CA ASN A 137 10.54 16.48 -22.35
C ASN A 137 11.43 16.94 -21.19
N GLY A 138 11.68 16.08 -20.19
CA GLY A 138 12.47 16.41 -19.01
C GLY A 138 11.80 17.38 -18.04
N ALA A 139 10.51 17.70 -18.22
CA ALA A 139 9.81 18.62 -17.34
C ALA A 139 9.74 18.05 -15.92
N GLU A 140 10.02 18.90 -14.94
CA GLU A 140 10.05 18.55 -13.53
C GLU A 140 8.95 19.26 -12.74
N ALA A 141 8.35 18.54 -11.80
CA ALA A 141 7.39 19.08 -10.85
C ALA A 141 7.69 18.58 -9.45
N ASN A 142 7.65 19.48 -8.47
CA ASN A 142 7.90 19.12 -7.09
C ASN A 142 6.68 18.36 -6.51
N ALA A 143 6.92 17.18 -5.95
CA ALA A 143 5.95 16.34 -5.26
C ALA A 143 6.27 16.26 -3.76
N ARG A 144 6.08 17.39 -3.05
CA ARG A 144 6.36 17.53 -1.60
C ARG A 144 5.64 16.51 -0.71
N SER A 145 4.47 16.04 -1.16
CA SER A 145 3.65 15.10 -0.40
C SER A 145 3.92 13.64 -0.74
N HIS A 146 4.69 13.37 -1.79
CA HIS A 146 5.05 12.00 -2.17
C HIS A 146 5.91 11.37 -1.08
N ARG A 147 5.68 10.09 -0.79
CA ARG A 147 6.31 9.40 0.34
C ARG A 147 7.07 8.18 -0.11
N TYR A 148 8.10 7.83 0.65
CA TYR A 148 8.90 6.64 0.38
C TYR A 148 9.62 6.20 1.65
N THR A 149 9.93 4.93 1.73
CA THR A 149 10.71 4.32 2.83
C THR A 149 12.21 4.34 2.52
N SER A 150 13.01 3.95 3.51
CA SER A 150 14.45 3.72 3.37
C SER A 150 14.79 2.66 2.32
N GLY A 151 14.03 1.57 2.23
CA GLY A 151 14.27 0.52 1.24
C GLY A 151 13.99 1.00 -0.19
N ALA A 152 12.95 1.81 -0.39
CA ALA A 152 12.69 2.43 -1.70
C ALA A 152 13.79 3.41 -2.10
N GLU A 153 14.32 4.17 -1.14
CA GLU A 153 15.48 5.04 -1.36
C GLU A 153 16.75 4.27 -1.71
N ALA A 154 17.03 3.17 -1.00
CA ALA A 154 18.19 2.33 -1.30
C ALA A 154 18.13 1.79 -2.75
N LEU A 155 16.97 1.30 -3.18
CA LEU A 155 16.76 0.87 -4.56
C LEU A 155 16.97 2.01 -5.57
N TYR A 156 16.48 3.21 -5.27
CA TYR A 156 16.71 4.37 -6.12
C TYR A 156 18.20 4.70 -6.26
N ASN A 157 18.95 4.64 -5.17
CA ASN A 157 20.40 4.87 -5.16
C ASN A 157 21.18 3.80 -5.93
N GLU A 158 20.62 2.58 -6.05
CA GLU A 158 21.12 1.51 -6.92
C GLU A 158 20.74 1.70 -8.40
N GLY A 159 20.02 2.77 -8.75
CA GLY A 159 19.61 3.09 -10.11
C GLY A 159 18.23 2.54 -10.51
N ILE A 160 17.46 1.97 -9.57
CA ILE A 160 16.09 1.52 -9.82
C ILE A 160 15.16 2.74 -9.96
N LYS A 161 14.36 2.77 -11.02
CA LYS A 161 13.37 3.84 -11.20
C LYS A 161 12.24 3.71 -10.20
N ILE A 162 11.80 4.84 -9.67
CA ILE A 162 10.63 4.96 -8.80
C ILE A 162 9.44 5.38 -9.66
N LEU A 163 8.46 4.49 -9.80
CA LEU A 163 7.40 4.60 -10.81
C LEU A 163 6.04 4.90 -10.19
N PRO A 164 5.23 5.81 -10.76
CA PRO A 164 3.85 5.99 -10.36
C PRO A 164 3.01 4.73 -10.66
N VAL A 165 1.80 4.66 -10.10
CA VAL A 165 0.83 3.61 -10.45
C VAL A 165 0.50 3.61 -11.95
N ALA A 166 0.44 4.79 -12.57
CA ALA A 166 0.08 4.95 -13.97
C ALA A 166 0.83 6.11 -14.64
N GLY A 167 0.95 6.01 -15.96
CA GLY A 167 1.70 6.97 -16.80
C GLY A 167 3.17 6.60 -16.93
N ASN A 168 3.93 7.47 -17.61
CA ASN A 168 5.33 7.20 -17.96
C ASN A 168 6.33 8.04 -17.15
N SER A 169 5.86 8.88 -16.22
CA SER A 169 6.74 9.67 -15.36
C SER A 169 7.51 8.79 -14.38
N PHE A 170 8.56 9.34 -13.77
CA PHE A 170 9.25 8.71 -12.63
C PHE A 170 9.55 9.74 -11.55
N PHE A 171 9.82 9.27 -10.34
CA PHE A 171 10.20 10.11 -9.22
C PHE A 171 11.72 10.09 -9.05
N LYS A 172 12.31 11.28 -8.90
CA LYS A 172 13.63 11.49 -8.30
C LYS A 172 13.42 11.67 -6.80
N LEU A 173 14.00 10.79 -6.00
CA LEU A 173 13.99 10.91 -4.54
C LEU A 173 15.02 11.96 -4.10
N ILE A 174 14.76 12.59 -2.97
CA ILE A 174 15.63 13.61 -2.38
C ILE A 174 16.58 12.90 -1.42
N ASP A 175 17.87 13.21 -1.50
CA ASP A 175 18.88 12.79 -0.52
C ASP A 175 18.51 13.26 0.90
#